data_AF-A0A440A991-F1
#
_entry.id   AF-A0A440A991-F1
#
_cell.length_a   1.000
_cell.length_b   1.000
_cell.length_c   1.000
_cell.angle_alpha   90.00
_cell.angle_beta   90.00
_cell.angle_gamma   90.00
#
_symmetry.space_group_name_H-M   'P 1'
#
loop_
_entity.id
_entity.type
_entity.pdbx_description
1 polymer ?
#
loop_
_entity_poly.entity_id
_entity_poly.type
_entity_poly.pdbx_seq_one_letter_code
_entity_poly.pdbx_strand_id
1 'polypeptide(L)'
;MSMETWMRRCSLAAIALYLMPTLSSAQPPQNHGGAVFVLSDADMVPTVYETGELGPPDPHHRDTLSIITSPAEQSRSVAMMEVSNSTYGPPGALDISPDGQFAFVAETFRQRPERATRLDELQQGDTIRSLRLDGGHSAVVDSVRIGIQPQAIHLNPAGDLIVAITVDADRELTFVPVREGRFGPVSSFGLGLEPSTGFIPLKATWVQWHPSGRYIAINLVDRGQVAFFEVLRGNDGVVSAIRPWGNRVQTNKFPFVGRFSPDGRYYITSDVQWGIDTAGFYGVREGILTTVRLADFGAMGDAARHIVPHIALGGWGAETIAFSPDGRFLVTSNLRGTGKQDGSRDWTEHASLSLHELDAETGRLSPHGEWPLAGVLPQGLAFDRTGHSLFVGINRYRNDEAPLGGAVEIWRITTEGRPALAPTSDRIRLPAGVHTIVAR
;
A
#
# COMPACT_ATOMS: atom_id res chain seq x y z
N MET A 1 -54.88 40.31 66.27
CA MET A 1 -55.83 40.31 65.14
C MET A 1 -55.01 40.05 63.89
N SER A 2 -54.86 38.78 63.49
CA SER A 2 -55.65 38.09 62.42
C SER A 2 -55.20 38.58 61.03
N MET A 3 -54.91 37.78 59.99
CA MET A 3 -54.93 36.35 59.67
C MET A 3 -54.06 36.18 58.40
N GLU A 4 -53.51 34.98 58.14
CA GLU A 4 -53.40 34.25 56.85
C GLU A 4 -53.24 35.07 55.52
N THR A 5 -52.38 34.75 54.53
CA THR A 5 -52.03 33.45 53.90
C THR A 5 -50.92 33.69 52.85
N TRP A 6 -49.96 32.75 52.73
CA TRP A 6 -49.35 32.15 51.50
C TRP A 6 -48.84 33.06 50.35
N MET A 7 -47.66 32.90 49.71
CA MET A 7 -46.75 31.76 49.53
C MET A 7 -45.48 32.22 48.77
N ARG A 8 -44.31 31.62 49.12
CA ARG A 8 -43.19 31.19 48.25
C ARG A 8 -42.45 32.28 47.43
N ARG A 9 -41.13 32.44 47.48
CA ARG A 9 -40.03 31.47 47.58
C ARG A 9 -38.74 32.20 48.00
N CYS A 10 -37.91 31.52 48.78
CA CYS A 10 -36.57 31.92 49.18
C CYS A 10 -35.66 32.21 47.96
N SER A 11 -34.93 33.32 48.01
CA SER A 11 -33.78 33.58 47.14
C SER A 11 -32.56 33.81 48.03
N LEU A 12 -31.64 32.85 48.07
CA LEU A 12 -30.30 33.03 48.60
C LEU A 12 -29.33 32.07 47.89
N ALA A 13 -28.25 32.66 47.41
CA ALA A 13 -26.93 32.11 47.08
C ALA A 13 -26.76 31.28 45.79
N ALA A 14 -25.93 31.82 44.88
CA ALA A 14 -24.86 31.04 44.26
C ALA A 14 -23.68 31.97 43.89
N ILE A 15 -22.56 31.73 44.56
CA ILE A 15 -21.23 32.29 44.30
C ILE A 15 -20.73 31.65 43.00
N ALA A 16 -20.39 32.46 41.99
CA ALA A 16 -19.76 31.98 40.77
C ALA A 16 -18.24 31.86 40.96
N LEU A 17 -17.75 30.64 41.23
CA LEU A 17 -16.33 30.30 41.08
C LEU A 17 -16.04 30.10 39.59
N TYR A 18 -15.16 30.92 39.02
CA TYR A 18 -14.54 30.66 37.72
C TYR A 18 -13.55 29.49 37.86
N LEU A 19 -13.96 28.29 37.44
CA LEU A 19 -13.05 27.18 37.16
C LEU A 19 -12.57 27.33 35.72
N MET A 20 -11.31 27.76 35.55
CA MET A 20 -10.64 27.62 34.26
C MET A 20 -10.37 26.13 34.01
N PRO A 21 -10.80 25.55 32.88
CA PRO A 21 -10.38 24.20 32.52
C PRO A 21 -8.89 24.24 32.20
N THR A 22 -8.07 23.63 33.05
CA THR A 22 -6.72 23.21 32.66
C THR A 22 -6.90 22.14 31.60
N LEU A 23 -6.76 22.54 30.33
CA LEU A 23 -6.49 21.61 29.24
C LEU A 23 -5.16 20.94 29.54
N SER A 24 -5.21 19.80 30.24
CA SER A 24 -4.10 18.88 30.27
C SER A 24 -3.97 18.35 28.85
N SER A 25 -3.05 18.92 28.07
CA SER A 25 -2.63 18.31 26.83
C SER A 25 -1.98 16.98 27.20
N ALA A 26 -2.75 15.89 27.13
CA ALA A 26 -2.13 14.58 27.00
C ALA A 26 -1.38 14.62 25.67
N GLN A 27 -0.07 14.91 25.72
CA GLN A 27 0.79 14.64 24.59
C GLN A 27 0.60 13.16 24.28
N PRO A 28 0.26 12.78 23.04
CA PRO A 28 0.31 11.38 22.66
C PRO A 28 1.72 10.88 23.01
N PRO A 29 1.86 9.65 23.53
CA PRO A 29 3.17 9.09 23.84
C PRO A 29 4.06 9.27 22.61
N GLN A 30 5.17 9.98 22.78
CA GLN A 30 6.19 10.11 21.75
C GLN A 30 6.81 8.72 21.59
N ASN A 31 6.22 7.90 20.73
CA ASN A 31 6.81 6.64 20.29
C ASN A 31 7.99 6.99 19.39
N HIS A 32 9.17 7.17 20.00
CA HIS A 32 10.40 7.54 19.31
C HIS A 32 10.92 6.46 18.34
N GLY A 33 10.36 5.24 18.37
CA GLY A 33 10.82 4.11 17.54
C GLY A 33 10.08 3.89 16.21
N GLY A 34 8.89 4.46 15.99
CA GLY A 34 8.05 4.12 14.83
C GLY A 34 7.60 2.64 14.79
N ALA A 35 6.68 2.31 13.87
CA ALA A 35 6.23 0.94 13.66
C ALA A 35 6.20 0.57 12.17
N VAL A 36 6.49 -0.70 11.86
CA VAL A 36 6.43 -1.27 10.51
C VAL A 36 5.47 -2.44 10.51
N PHE A 37 4.52 -2.41 9.58
CA PHE A 37 3.45 -3.38 9.44
C PHE A 37 3.65 -4.17 8.14
N VAL A 38 3.63 -5.49 8.23
CA VAL A 38 4.10 -6.36 7.15
C VAL A 38 3.13 -7.51 6.93
N LEU A 39 2.69 -7.72 5.69
CA LEU A 39 1.95 -8.92 5.33
C LEU A 39 2.89 -10.01 4.80
N SER A 40 2.70 -11.22 5.30
CA SER A 40 3.32 -12.46 4.80
C SER A 40 2.24 -13.44 4.35
N ASP A 41 2.46 -14.07 3.19
CA ASP A 41 1.65 -15.16 2.63
C ASP A 41 2.47 -16.45 2.63
N ALA A 42 2.17 -17.36 3.55
CA ALA A 42 3.00 -18.54 3.77
C ALA A 42 2.88 -19.57 2.62
N ASP A 43 1.81 -19.47 1.83
CA ASP A 43 1.48 -20.42 0.77
C ASP A 43 2.20 -20.10 -0.54
N MET A 44 2.58 -18.84 -0.76
CA MET A 44 3.18 -18.40 -2.03
C MET A 44 4.69 -18.58 -2.08
N VAL A 45 5.13 -19.38 -3.05
CA VAL A 45 6.54 -19.49 -3.45
C VAL A 45 6.84 -18.52 -4.60
N PRO A 46 8.08 -18.06 -4.75
CA PRO A 46 8.42 -17.08 -5.78
C PRO A 46 8.08 -17.46 -7.22
N THR A 47 8.09 -18.76 -7.53
CA THR A 47 7.78 -19.29 -8.86
C THR A 47 6.30 -19.31 -9.20
N VAL A 48 5.42 -19.02 -8.24
CA VAL A 48 3.96 -19.16 -8.40
C VAL A 48 3.40 -18.32 -9.54
N TYR A 49 3.97 -17.14 -9.81
CA TYR A 49 3.55 -16.29 -10.93
C TYR A 49 3.63 -17.04 -12.27
N GLU A 50 4.64 -17.89 -12.47
CA GLU A 50 4.82 -18.62 -13.74
C GLU A 50 4.19 -20.01 -13.73
N THR A 51 4.34 -20.75 -12.63
CA THR A 51 3.95 -22.17 -12.59
C THR A 51 2.51 -22.38 -12.14
N GLY A 52 1.97 -21.41 -11.39
CA GLY A 52 0.71 -21.56 -10.66
C GLY A 52 0.78 -22.61 -9.55
N GLU A 53 1.97 -23.13 -9.22
CA GLU A 53 2.17 -24.10 -8.14
C GLU A 53 2.41 -23.35 -6.82
N LEU A 54 1.62 -23.70 -5.81
CA LEU A 54 1.81 -23.21 -4.45
C LEU A 54 3.01 -23.88 -3.80
N GLY A 55 3.51 -23.27 -2.73
CA GLY A 55 4.51 -23.90 -1.89
C GLY A 55 3.99 -25.16 -1.20
N PRO A 56 4.90 -25.99 -0.67
CA PRO A 56 4.49 -27.02 0.28
C PRO A 56 3.71 -26.37 1.44
N PRO A 57 2.63 -26.98 1.94
CA PRO A 57 1.93 -26.47 3.11
C PRO A 57 2.90 -26.29 4.28
N ASP A 58 2.91 -25.11 4.88
CA ASP A 58 3.66 -24.86 6.12
C ASP A 58 2.75 -25.20 7.33
N PRO A 59 3.08 -26.23 8.13
CA PRO A 59 2.27 -26.60 9.29
C PRO A 59 2.42 -25.63 10.48
N HIS A 60 3.39 -24.72 10.43
CA HIS A 60 3.75 -23.81 11.51
C HIS A 60 3.36 -22.36 11.26
N HIS A 61 3.28 -21.95 9.99
CA HIS A 61 2.97 -20.57 9.62
C HIS A 61 1.81 -20.49 8.65
N ARG A 62 0.85 -19.63 8.99
CA ARG A 62 -0.21 -19.17 8.09
C ARG A 62 0.11 -17.77 7.58
N ASP A 63 -0.81 -17.23 6.79
CA ASP A 63 -0.75 -15.84 6.36
C ASP A 63 -0.85 -14.92 7.57
N THR A 64 0.03 -13.93 7.66
CA THR A 64 0.15 -13.09 8.85
C THR A 64 0.25 -11.61 8.53
N LEU A 65 -0.19 -10.80 9.48
CA LEU A 65 0.23 -9.42 9.68
C LEU A 65 1.23 -9.40 10.82
N SER A 66 2.43 -8.91 10.55
CA SER A 66 3.49 -8.68 11.52
C SER A 66 3.60 -7.21 11.87
N ILE A 67 3.77 -6.90 13.15
CA ILE A 67 3.93 -5.56 13.70
C ILE A 67 5.30 -5.46 14.34
N ILE A 68 6.17 -4.68 13.73
CA ILE A 68 7.53 -4.44 14.18
C ILE A 68 7.57 -3.08 14.87
N THR A 69 7.79 -3.07 16.18
CA THR A 69 7.94 -1.82 16.94
C THR A 69 9.40 -1.48 17.07
N SER A 70 9.77 -0.21 16.90
CA SER A 70 11.15 0.28 16.96
C SER A 70 12.10 -0.47 16.01
N PRO A 71 11.77 -0.66 14.72
CA PRO A 71 12.50 -1.54 13.80
C PRO A 71 14.01 -1.28 13.71
N ALA A 72 14.43 -0.02 13.84
CA ALA A 72 15.83 0.41 13.75
C ALA A 72 16.61 0.29 15.07
N GLU A 73 15.95 -0.10 16.16
CA GLU A 73 16.56 -0.24 17.49
C GLU A 73 16.85 -1.70 17.83
N GLN A 74 17.84 -1.93 18.70
CA GLN A 74 18.11 -3.27 19.24
C GLN A 74 16.98 -3.80 20.12
N SER A 75 16.22 -2.90 20.75
CA SER A 75 15.06 -3.17 21.60
C SER A 75 13.78 -3.50 20.84
N ARG A 76 13.84 -3.65 19.51
CA ARG A 76 12.67 -3.94 18.67
C ARG A 76 11.90 -5.16 19.14
N SER A 77 10.58 -5.12 18.94
CA SER A 77 9.69 -6.25 19.16
C SER A 77 8.92 -6.59 17.89
N VAL A 78 8.56 -7.87 17.75
CA VAL A 78 7.74 -8.37 16.64
C VAL A 78 6.53 -9.07 17.24
N ALA A 79 5.35 -8.57 16.94
CA ALA A 79 4.08 -9.27 17.17
C ALA A 79 3.55 -9.79 15.84
N MET A 80 2.91 -10.95 15.84
CA MET A 80 2.34 -11.56 14.64
C MET A 80 0.89 -11.96 14.91
N MET A 81 0.05 -11.80 13.91
CA MET A 81 -1.33 -12.26 13.95
C MET A 81 -1.70 -12.90 12.62
N GLU A 82 -2.49 -13.98 12.69
CA GLU A 82 -3.02 -14.61 11.49
C GLU A 82 -4.06 -13.71 10.83
N VAL A 83 -3.88 -13.45 9.54
CA VAL A 83 -4.85 -12.74 8.72
C VAL A 83 -4.67 -13.13 7.26
N SER A 84 -5.74 -13.59 6.63
CA SER A 84 -5.72 -13.96 5.22
C SER A 84 -5.41 -12.74 4.34
N ASN A 85 -4.45 -12.93 3.45
CA ASN A 85 -3.94 -11.96 2.49
C ASN A 85 -3.39 -12.73 1.27
N SER A 86 -2.78 -12.05 0.28
CA SER A 86 -2.04 -12.78 -0.75
C SER A 86 -0.88 -12.01 -1.37
N THR A 87 0.23 -12.72 -1.63
CA THR A 87 1.32 -12.24 -2.49
C THR A 87 0.91 -12.18 -3.96
N TYR A 88 -0.08 -12.96 -4.40
CA TYR A 88 -0.53 -12.94 -5.79
C TYR A 88 -1.40 -11.72 -6.09
N GLY A 89 -0.73 -10.62 -6.39
CA GLY A 89 -1.31 -9.31 -6.65
C GLY A 89 -0.24 -8.24 -6.45
N PRO A 90 -0.58 -6.96 -6.61
CA PRO A 90 0.32 -5.89 -6.25
C PRO A 90 0.41 -5.76 -4.71
N PRO A 91 1.51 -5.20 -4.18
CA PRO A 91 1.73 -5.05 -2.74
C PRO A 91 0.94 -3.87 -2.16
N GLY A 92 -0.39 -3.99 -2.20
CA GLY A 92 -1.35 -2.94 -1.83
C GLY A 92 -2.49 -3.43 -0.94
N ALA A 93 -2.36 -4.59 -0.30
CA ALA A 93 -3.43 -5.21 0.49
C ALA A 93 -3.51 -4.70 1.94
N LEU A 94 -2.70 -3.71 2.34
CA LEU A 94 -2.60 -3.20 3.71
C LEU A 94 -2.57 -1.66 3.72
N ASP A 95 -3.31 -1.05 4.64
CA ASP A 95 -3.06 0.34 5.06
C ASP A 95 -3.32 0.51 6.57
N ILE A 96 -2.77 1.58 7.13
CA ILE A 96 -2.78 1.88 8.56
C ILE A 96 -3.41 3.25 8.79
N SER A 97 -4.36 3.28 9.73
CA SER A 97 -4.96 4.53 10.26
C SER A 97 -3.91 5.59 10.64
N PRO A 98 -4.21 6.90 10.48
CA PRO A 98 -3.23 7.95 10.76
C PRO A 98 -2.70 7.96 12.20
N ASP A 99 -3.53 7.53 13.15
CA ASP A 99 -3.15 7.40 14.57
C ASP A 99 -2.38 6.11 14.89
N GLY A 100 -2.23 5.20 13.92
CA GLY A 100 -1.53 3.93 14.08
C GLY A 100 -2.28 2.89 14.92
N GLN A 101 -3.57 3.10 15.22
CA GLN A 101 -4.33 2.21 16.12
C GLN A 101 -5.05 1.07 15.39
N PHE A 102 -5.25 1.20 14.09
CA PHE A 102 -5.96 0.23 13.26
C PHE A 102 -5.18 -0.09 11.98
N ALA A 103 -5.09 -1.37 11.67
CA ALA A 103 -4.70 -1.89 10.37
C ALA A 103 -5.94 -2.32 9.57
N PHE A 104 -5.89 -2.11 8.27
CA PHE A 104 -6.91 -2.56 7.32
C PHE A 104 -6.27 -3.52 6.33
N VAL A 105 -6.75 -4.76 6.28
CA VAL A 105 -6.18 -5.83 5.44
C VAL A 105 -7.22 -6.31 4.45
N ALA A 106 -6.90 -6.24 3.16
CA ALA A 106 -7.71 -6.79 2.09
C ALA A 106 -7.34 -8.25 1.80
N GLU A 107 -8.35 -9.09 1.67
CA GLU A 107 -8.21 -10.49 1.30
C GLU A 107 -8.29 -10.64 -0.22
N THR A 108 -7.15 -10.66 -0.92
CA THR A 108 -7.11 -10.88 -2.37
C THR A 108 -7.51 -12.32 -2.73
N PHE A 109 -6.90 -13.29 -2.06
CA PHE A 109 -7.33 -14.69 -2.02
C PHE A 109 -7.63 -15.09 -0.59
N ARG A 110 -8.58 -16.02 -0.43
CA ARG A 110 -8.87 -16.65 0.86
C ARG A 110 -7.74 -17.59 1.24
N GLN A 111 -7.67 -17.91 2.53
CA GLN A 111 -6.75 -18.93 3.06
C GLN A 111 -6.79 -20.21 2.22
N ARG A 112 -5.61 -20.76 1.93
CA ARG A 112 -5.44 -22.01 1.22
C ARG A 112 -6.29 -23.15 1.82
N PRO A 113 -7.13 -23.82 1.02
CA PRO A 113 -7.74 -25.08 1.41
C PRO A 113 -6.68 -26.17 1.62
N GLU A 114 -6.85 -27.06 2.61
CA GLU A 114 -5.83 -28.06 3.01
C GLU A 114 -5.21 -28.88 1.86
N ARG A 115 -5.97 -29.13 0.79
CA ARG A 115 -5.55 -29.96 -0.35
C ARG A 115 -5.11 -29.16 -1.58
N ALA A 116 -5.21 -27.83 -1.55
CA ALA A 116 -4.84 -27.02 -2.69
C ALA A 116 -3.31 -27.08 -2.88
N THR A 117 -2.87 -27.34 -4.10
CA THR A 117 -1.46 -27.29 -4.52
C THR A 117 -1.24 -26.27 -5.62
N ARG A 118 -2.31 -25.67 -6.14
CA ARG A 118 -2.25 -24.68 -7.21
C ARG A 118 -3.01 -23.40 -6.88
N LEU A 119 -2.57 -22.32 -7.52
CA LEU A 119 -3.17 -20.99 -7.39
C LEU A 119 -4.62 -20.95 -7.88
N ASP A 120 -4.96 -21.65 -8.96
CA ASP A 120 -6.31 -21.71 -9.53
C ASP A 120 -7.32 -22.45 -8.65
N GLU A 121 -6.86 -23.15 -7.61
CA GLU A 121 -7.69 -23.79 -6.59
C GLU A 121 -7.99 -22.85 -5.41
N LEU A 122 -7.33 -21.69 -5.33
CA LEU A 122 -7.59 -20.70 -4.29
C LEU A 122 -8.88 -19.93 -4.60
N GLN A 123 -9.71 -19.78 -3.59
CA GLN A 123 -10.93 -18.98 -3.69
C GLN A 123 -10.57 -17.49 -3.66
N GLN A 124 -11.17 -16.71 -4.57
CA GLN A 124 -11.05 -15.25 -4.54
C GLN A 124 -11.62 -14.70 -3.22
N GLY A 125 -10.86 -13.82 -2.59
CA GLY A 125 -11.32 -13.09 -1.41
C GLY A 125 -12.20 -11.92 -1.81
N ASP A 126 -12.93 -11.38 -0.84
CA ASP A 126 -13.91 -10.31 -1.07
C ASP A 126 -14.10 -9.41 0.16
N THR A 127 -13.12 -9.42 1.08
CA THR A 127 -13.28 -8.84 2.42
C THR A 127 -12.13 -7.90 2.76
N ILE A 128 -12.45 -6.76 3.39
CA ILE A 128 -11.50 -5.97 4.16
C ILE A 128 -11.74 -6.23 5.64
N ARG A 129 -10.68 -6.50 6.40
CA ARG A 129 -10.69 -6.68 7.86
C ARG A 129 -10.07 -5.47 8.53
N SER A 130 -10.68 -4.99 9.60
CA SER A 130 -10.11 -3.98 10.49
C SER A 130 -9.57 -4.66 11.73
N LEU A 131 -8.34 -4.36 12.10
CA LEU A 131 -7.64 -4.99 13.21
C LEU A 131 -7.12 -3.89 14.13
N ARG A 132 -7.43 -3.99 15.43
CA ARG A 132 -6.91 -3.07 16.43
C ARG A 132 -5.47 -3.45 16.77
N LEU A 133 -4.62 -2.45 16.94
CA LEU A 133 -3.21 -2.58 17.26
C LEU A 133 -2.99 -2.05 18.68
N ASP A 134 -2.62 -2.90 19.64
CA ASP A 134 -2.46 -2.51 21.05
C ASP A 134 -1.13 -2.96 21.68
N GLY A 135 -0.01 -2.59 21.05
CA GLY A 135 1.32 -2.71 21.68
C GLY A 135 1.78 -4.15 21.92
N GLY A 136 1.20 -5.13 21.22
CA GLY A 136 1.60 -6.53 21.28
C GLY A 136 0.45 -7.52 21.08
N HIS A 137 -0.80 -7.08 21.25
CA HIS A 137 -1.95 -7.86 20.82
C HIS A 137 -2.61 -7.19 19.60
N SER A 138 -3.39 -7.97 18.89
CA SER A 138 -4.22 -7.45 17.82
C SER A 138 -5.44 -8.31 17.67
N ALA A 139 -6.58 -7.68 17.46
CA ALA A 139 -7.86 -8.35 17.35
C ALA A 139 -8.66 -7.76 16.20
N VAL A 140 -9.37 -8.62 15.47
CA VAL A 140 -10.31 -8.18 14.45
C VAL A 140 -11.43 -7.40 15.13
N VAL A 141 -11.62 -6.15 14.71
CA VAL A 141 -12.65 -5.23 15.20
C VAL A 141 -13.91 -5.33 14.36
N ASP A 142 -13.72 -5.44 13.05
CA ASP A 142 -14.80 -5.43 12.07
C ASP A 142 -14.35 -6.09 10.76
N SER A 143 -15.31 -6.44 9.92
CA SER A 143 -15.07 -6.99 8.59
C SER A 143 -16.18 -6.55 7.65
N VAL A 144 -15.83 -6.21 6.41
CA VAL A 144 -16.78 -5.73 5.41
C VAL A 144 -16.51 -6.38 4.08
N ARG A 145 -17.59 -6.79 3.40
CA ARG A 145 -17.51 -7.31 2.04
C ARG A 145 -17.42 -6.15 1.04
N ILE A 146 -16.53 -6.30 0.08
CA ILE A 146 -16.34 -5.42 -1.06
C ILE A 146 -16.53 -6.25 -2.35
N GLY A 147 -15.89 -5.87 -3.45
CA GLY A 147 -15.80 -6.70 -4.64
C GLY A 147 -14.81 -7.87 -4.51
N ILE A 148 -14.86 -8.82 -5.43
CA ILE A 148 -13.99 -10.00 -5.48
C ILE A 148 -12.57 -9.64 -5.91
N GLN A 149 -11.62 -10.41 -5.37
CA GLN A 149 -10.19 -10.33 -5.65
C GLN A 149 -9.66 -8.89 -5.63
N PRO A 150 -9.79 -8.17 -4.50
CA PRO A 150 -9.24 -6.83 -4.37
C PRO A 150 -7.74 -6.83 -4.70
N GLN A 151 -7.32 -5.90 -5.56
CA GLN A 151 -5.92 -5.77 -5.97
C GLN A 151 -5.18 -4.81 -5.05
N ALA A 152 -5.80 -3.70 -4.64
CA ALA A 152 -5.21 -2.75 -3.71
C ALA A 152 -6.28 -2.01 -2.90
N ILE A 153 -5.89 -1.56 -1.71
CA ILE A 153 -6.64 -0.63 -0.86
C ILE A 153 -5.78 0.59 -0.49
N HIS A 154 -6.43 1.71 -0.20
CA HIS A 154 -5.76 2.88 0.37
C HIS A 154 -6.73 3.67 1.24
N LEU A 155 -6.29 4.08 2.43
CA LEU A 155 -7.01 4.98 3.31
C LEU A 155 -6.73 6.41 2.88
N ASN A 156 -7.76 7.26 2.93
CA ASN A 156 -7.56 8.68 2.62
C ASN A 156 -6.77 9.39 3.74
N PRO A 157 -6.15 10.56 3.46
CA PRO A 157 -5.38 11.29 4.46
C PRO A 157 -6.15 11.67 5.74
N ALA A 158 -7.47 11.82 5.67
CA ALA A 158 -8.31 12.11 6.84
C ALA A 158 -8.57 10.88 7.72
N GLY A 159 -8.26 9.67 7.24
CA GLY A 159 -8.42 8.43 8.00
C GLY A 159 -9.86 7.92 8.10
N ASP A 160 -10.78 8.40 7.26
CA ASP A 160 -12.22 8.15 7.38
C ASP A 160 -12.84 7.40 6.20
N LEU A 161 -12.06 7.15 5.13
CA LEU A 161 -12.55 6.49 3.92
C LEU A 161 -11.47 5.65 3.25
N ILE A 162 -11.72 4.35 3.15
CA ILE A 162 -10.90 3.42 2.37
C ILE A 162 -11.44 3.38 0.94
N VAL A 163 -10.54 3.37 -0.03
CA VAL A 163 -10.84 2.99 -1.42
C VAL A 163 -10.20 1.63 -1.70
N ALA A 164 -10.89 0.80 -2.47
CA ALA A 164 -10.44 -0.51 -2.94
C ALA A 164 -10.66 -0.61 -4.46
N ILE A 165 -9.72 -1.25 -5.15
CA ILE A 165 -9.89 -1.64 -6.56
C ILE A 165 -10.01 -3.17 -6.64
N THR A 166 -11.05 -3.66 -7.30
CA THR A 166 -11.43 -5.09 -7.40
C THR A 166 -11.58 -5.50 -8.86
N VAL A 167 -11.80 -6.79 -9.12
CA VAL A 167 -11.95 -7.31 -10.50
C VAL A 167 -13.40 -7.36 -10.98
N ASP A 168 -14.36 -6.89 -10.19
CA ASP A 168 -15.78 -6.84 -10.54
C ASP A 168 -16.02 -5.89 -11.71
N ALA A 169 -16.46 -6.44 -12.84
CA ALA A 169 -16.84 -5.63 -13.98
C ALA A 169 -17.95 -4.62 -13.59
N ASP A 170 -17.76 -3.36 -13.99
CA ASP A 170 -18.68 -2.25 -13.76
C ASP A 170 -18.89 -1.88 -12.28
N ARG A 171 -18.08 -2.43 -11.37
CA ARG A 171 -18.05 -2.13 -9.93
C ARG A 171 -16.65 -2.19 -9.35
N GLU A 172 -15.64 -1.95 -10.19
CA GLU A 172 -14.23 -2.16 -9.84
C GLU A 172 -13.81 -1.30 -8.64
N LEU A 173 -14.36 -0.09 -8.49
CA LEU A 173 -13.94 0.87 -7.47
C LEU A 173 -14.92 0.88 -6.30
N THR A 174 -14.46 0.46 -5.12
CA THR A 174 -15.29 0.38 -3.91
C THR A 174 -14.79 1.32 -2.82
N PHE A 175 -15.70 2.03 -2.17
CA PHE A 175 -15.43 2.94 -1.06
C PHE A 175 -16.07 2.44 0.22
N VAL A 176 -15.31 2.48 1.31
CA VAL A 176 -15.69 1.96 2.62
C VAL A 176 -15.42 3.05 3.67
N PRO A 177 -16.46 3.73 4.18
CA PRO A 177 -16.31 4.64 5.31
C PRO A 177 -15.79 3.89 6.53
N VAL A 178 -14.93 4.53 7.32
CA VAL A 178 -14.39 3.94 8.53
C VAL A 178 -14.35 4.96 9.67
N ARG A 179 -14.72 4.52 10.87
CA ARG A 179 -14.61 5.30 12.09
C ARG A 179 -14.24 4.39 13.25
N GLU A 180 -13.15 4.71 13.94
CA GLU A 180 -12.68 3.94 15.11
C GLU A 180 -12.57 2.43 14.79
N GLY A 181 -12.07 2.13 13.59
CA GLY A 181 -11.91 0.76 13.08
C GLY A 181 -13.20 0.04 12.70
N ARG A 182 -14.37 0.69 12.72
CA ARG A 182 -15.65 0.11 12.27
C ARG A 182 -16.03 0.62 10.89
N PHE A 183 -16.55 -0.29 10.07
CA PHE A 183 -16.92 0.02 8.69
C PHE A 183 -18.35 0.55 8.58
N GLY A 184 -18.54 1.51 7.69
CA GLY A 184 -19.83 2.07 7.31
C GLY A 184 -20.40 1.45 6.02
N PRO A 185 -21.48 2.05 5.48
CA PRO A 185 -22.10 1.60 4.24
C PRO A 185 -21.14 1.66 3.05
N VAL A 186 -21.04 0.55 2.31
CA VAL A 186 -20.17 0.40 1.14
C VAL A 186 -20.83 1.02 -0.10
N SER A 187 -20.04 1.71 -0.92
CA SER A 187 -20.46 2.22 -2.23
C SER A 187 -19.50 1.76 -3.31
N SER A 188 -20.00 1.22 -4.42
CA SER A 188 -19.17 0.73 -5.53
C SER A 188 -19.57 1.38 -6.85
N PHE A 189 -18.57 1.67 -7.67
CA PHE A 189 -18.71 2.37 -8.94
C PHE A 189 -17.90 1.66 -10.02
N GLY A 190 -18.46 1.58 -11.22
CA GLY A 190 -17.71 1.20 -12.40
C GLY A 190 -16.81 2.35 -12.87
N LEU A 191 -15.69 2.01 -13.49
CA LEU A 191 -14.76 3.03 -14.00
C LEU A 191 -15.28 3.77 -15.24
N GLY A 192 -16.39 3.32 -15.84
CA GLY A 192 -16.98 3.94 -17.04
C GLY A 192 -16.04 3.88 -18.24
N LEU A 193 -15.27 2.81 -18.35
CA LEU A 193 -14.29 2.62 -19.41
C LEU A 193 -14.88 1.77 -20.53
N GLU A 194 -14.59 2.17 -21.77
CA GLU A 194 -14.84 1.32 -22.92
C GLU A 194 -14.14 -0.04 -22.77
N PRO A 195 -14.73 -1.13 -23.29
CA PRO A 195 -14.12 -2.44 -23.30
C PRO A 195 -12.69 -2.37 -23.85
N SER A 196 -11.75 -2.97 -23.13
CA SER A 196 -10.39 -3.07 -23.64
C SER A 196 -10.35 -4.01 -24.83
N THR A 197 -9.58 -3.63 -25.85
CA THR A 197 -9.27 -4.47 -27.00
C THR A 197 -7.98 -5.28 -26.79
N GLY A 198 -7.35 -5.14 -25.62
CA GLY A 198 -6.12 -5.83 -25.26
C GLY A 198 -6.35 -7.28 -24.83
N PHE A 199 -5.25 -8.04 -24.75
CA PHE A 199 -5.25 -9.45 -24.34
C PHE A 199 -5.02 -9.66 -22.84
N ILE A 200 -4.90 -8.57 -22.07
CA ILE A 200 -4.69 -8.63 -20.62
C ILE A 200 -6.08 -8.66 -19.95
N PRO A 201 -6.46 -9.73 -19.24
CA PRO A 201 -7.79 -9.87 -18.64
C PRO A 201 -7.96 -8.99 -17.40
N LEU A 202 -6.88 -8.63 -16.72
CA LEU A 202 -6.90 -7.76 -15.55
C LEU A 202 -6.97 -6.30 -15.99
N LYS A 203 -8.04 -5.59 -15.60
CA LYS A 203 -8.25 -4.18 -15.98
C LYS A 203 -7.33 -3.23 -15.20
N ALA A 204 -7.32 -3.34 -13.88
CA ALA A 204 -6.64 -2.43 -12.98
C ALA A 204 -5.98 -3.18 -11.84
N THR A 205 -4.86 -2.65 -11.34
CA THR A 205 -4.07 -3.25 -10.26
C THR A 205 -3.93 -2.33 -9.06
N TRP A 206 -3.92 -1.02 -9.28
CA TRP A 206 -3.54 -0.06 -8.25
C TRP A 206 -4.58 1.03 -8.07
N VAL A 207 -4.80 1.43 -6.82
CA VAL A 207 -5.54 2.63 -6.45
C VAL A 207 -4.81 3.36 -5.33
N GLN A 208 -4.75 4.69 -5.40
CA GLN A 208 -4.19 5.49 -4.33
C GLN A 208 -4.95 6.81 -4.18
N TRP A 209 -5.10 7.29 -2.95
CA TRP A 209 -5.54 8.65 -2.67
C TRP A 209 -4.44 9.66 -2.94
N HIS A 210 -4.81 10.75 -3.61
CA HIS A 210 -4.00 11.96 -3.68
C HIS A 210 -3.84 12.55 -2.26
N PRO A 211 -2.70 13.17 -1.90
CA PRO A 211 -2.47 13.77 -0.57
C PRO A 211 -3.53 14.79 -0.12
N SER A 212 -4.26 15.40 -1.05
CA SER A 212 -5.39 16.28 -0.73
C SER A 212 -6.65 15.58 -0.23
N GLY A 213 -6.75 14.25 -0.37
CA GLY A 213 -7.94 13.45 -0.03
C GLY A 213 -9.16 13.65 -0.93
N ARG A 214 -9.02 14.37 -2.06
CA ARG A 214 -10.12 14.68 -3.00
C ARG A 214 -10.09 13.84 -4.27
N TYR A 215 -8.90 13.45 -4.69
CA TYR A 215 -8.67 12.71 -5.94
C TYR A 215 -8.07 11.34 -5.66
N ILE A 216 -8.25 10.43 -6.60
CA ILE A 216 -7.59 9.13 -6.63
C ILE A 216 -6.93 8.91 -7.99
N ALA A 217 -5.85 8.13 -8.00
CA ALA A 217 -5.26 7.57 -9.22
C ALA A 217 -5.58 6.08 -9.30
N ILE A 218 -5.79 5.58 -10.52
CA ILE A 218 -6.02 4.18 -10.83
C ILE A 218 -5.12 3.76 -11.99
N ASN A 219 -4.32 2.72 -11.78
CA ASN A 219 -3.51 2.16 -12.86
C ASN A 219 -4.33 1.14 -13.65
N LEU A 220 -4.41 1.35 -14.97
CA LEU A 220 -5.16 0.53 -15.92
C LEU A 220 -4.17 -0.29 -16.75
N VAL A 221 -3.91 -1.52 -16.31
CA VAL A 221 -2.85 -2.37 -16.88
C VAL A 221 -3.18 -2.90 -18.26
N ASP A 222 -4.47 -3.10 -18.54
CA ASP A 222 -4.99 -3.60 -19.82
C ASP A 222 -4.72 -2.67 -21.02
N ARG A 223 -4.42 -1.40 -20.74
CA ARG A 223 -4.28 -0.33 -21.73
C ARG A 223 -3.02 0.51 -21.57
N GLY A 224 -2.20 0.24 -20.53
CA GLY A 224 -1.01 1.02 -20.22
C GLY A 224 -1.32 2.48 -19.91
N GLN A 225 -2.35 2.72 -19.08
CA GLN A 225 -2.77 4.08 -18.73
C GLN A 225 -2.93 4.26 -17.23
N VAL A 226 -2.95 5.51 -16.80
CA VAL A 226 -3.45 5.93 -15.49
C VAL A 226 -4.69 6.79 -15.71
N ALA A 227 -5.71 6.56 -14.89
CA ALA A 227 -6.89 7.41 -14.80
C ALA A 227 -6.95 8.10 -13.44
N PHE A 228 -7.43 9.34 -13.42
CA PHE A 228 -7.62 10.10 -12.20
C PHE A 228 -9.09 10.43 -12.02
N PHE A 229 -9.59 10.33 -10.80
CA PHE A 229 -10.98 10.60 -10.47
C PHE A 229 -11.08 11.53 -9.28
N GLU A 230 -12.01 12.47 -9.34
CA GLU A 230 -12.52 13.18 -8.19
C GLU A 230 -13.56 12.34 -7.47
N VAL A 231 -13.47 12.27 -6.15
CA VAL A 231 -14.42 11.57 -5.30
C VAL A 231 -15.39 12.58 -4.70
N LEU A 232 -16.67 12.44 -5.01
CA LEU A 232 -17.73 13.31 -4.53
C LEU A 232 -18.45 12.63 -3.37
N ARG A 233 -18.50 13.31 -2.22
CA ARG A 233 -19.19 12.83 -1.02
C ARG A 233 -20.50 13.59 -0.81
N GLY A 234 -21.53 12.88 -0.37
CA GLY A 234 -22.77 13.46 0.13
C GLY A 234 -22.58 14.12 1.50
N ASN A 235 -23.62 14.79 1.99
CA ASN A 235 -23.62 15.45 3.31
C ASN A 235 -23.49 14.45 4.47
N ASP A 236 -23.79 13.17 4.23
CA ASP A 236 -23.64 12.05 5.16
C ASP A 236 -22.23 11.43 5.15
N GLY A 237 -21.31 11.97 4.33
CA GLY A 237 -19.94 11.48 4.18
C GLY A 237 -19.80 10.26 3.26
N VAL A 238 -20.91 9.71 2.77
CA VAL A 238 -20.91 8.58 1.83
C VAL A 238 -20.51 9.07 0.45
N VAL A 239 -19.77 8.26 -0.31
CA VAL A 239 -19.41 8.60 -1.69
C VAL A 239 -20.66 8.52 -2.55
N SER A 240 -21.06 9.65 -3.13
CA SER A 240 -22.26 9.75 -3.98
C SER A 240 -21.95 9.54 -5.45
N ALA A 241 -20.72 9.89 -5.88
CA ALA A 241 -20.28 9.73 -7.25
C ALA A 241 -18.75 9.81 -7.36
N ILE A 242 -18.23 9.28 -8.46
CA ILE A 242 -16.89 9.56 -8.95
C ILE A 242 -16.98 10.29 -10.29
N ARG A 243 -16.02 11.18 -10.56
CA ARG A 243 -15.94 11.92 -11.82
C ARG A 243 -14.53 11.90 -12.35
N PRO A 244 -14.30 11.65 -13.66
CA PRO A 244 -12.98 11.82 -14.24
C PRO A 244 -12.40 13.19 -13.92
N TRP A 245 -11.21 13.21 -13.35
CA TRP A 245 -10.43 14.42 -13.16
C TRP A 245 -9.42 14.48 -14.29
N GLY A 246 -9.82 15.12 -15.39
CA GLY A 246 -8.93 15.32 -16.53
C GLY A 246 -8.85 14.17 -17.53
N ASN A 247 -7.81 14.22 -18.37
CA ASN A 247 -7.51 13.17 -19.33
C ASN A 247 -6.95 11.92 -18.65
N ARG A 248 -7.19 10.75 -19.26
CA ARG A 248 -6.36 9.57 -18.99
C ARG A 248 -4.96 9.81 -19.55
N VAL A 249 -3.96 9.28 -18.86
CA VAL A 249 -2.55 9.47 -19.20
C VAL A 249 -2.00 8.17 -19.72
N GLN A 250 -1.43 8.19 -20.92
CA GLN A 250 -0.68 7.06 -21.45
C GLN A 250 0.64 6.93 -20.69
N THR A 251 0.88 5.76 -20.12
CA THR A 251 2.16 5.38 -19.50
C THR A 251 2.82 4.34 -20.38
N ASN A 252 3.39 3.29 -19.79
CA ASN A 252 3.97 2.18 -20.52
C ASN A 252 3.22 0.85 -20.27
N LYS A 253 3.79 -0.27 -20.72
CA LYS A 253 3.16 -1.59 -20.62
C LYS A 253 3.08 -2.06 -19.16
N PHE A 254 1.86 -2.43 -18.74
CA PHE A 254 1.54 -2.97 -17.42
C PHE A 254 1.98 -2.05 -16.25
N PRO A 255 1.40 -0.84 -16.11
CA PRO A 255 1.63 0.06 -14.97
C PRO A 255 1.17 -0.60 -13.67
N PHE A 256 2.03 -1.32 -12.97
CA PHE A 256 1.61 -2.26 -11.94
C PHE A 256 1.23 -1.55 -10.63
N VAL A 257 2.10 -0.67 -10.15
CA VAL A 257 1.87 0.16 -8.97
C VAL A 257 2.13 1.63 -9.29
N GLY A 258 1.66 2.54 -8.44
CA GLY A 258 2.04 3.94 -8.55
C GLY A 258 2.04 4.69 -7.21
N ARG A 259 2.69 5.84 -7.18
CA ARG A 259 2.80 6.69 -5.99
C ARG A 259 2.65 8.16 -6.36
N PHE A 260 1.80 8.87 -5.62
CA PHE A 260 1.86 10.33 -5.57
C PHE A 260 3.14 10.80 -4.89
N SER A 261 3.73 11.88 -5.41
CA SER A 261 4.72 12.64 -4.63
C SER A 261 4.07 13.19 -3.36
N PRO A 262 4.81 13.35 -2.24
CA PRO A 262 4.24 13.86 -0.99
C PRO A 262 3.53 15.22 -1.12
N ASP A 263 4.00 16.08 -2.03
CA ASP A 263 3.39 17.37 -2.34
C ASP A 263 2.16 17.29 -3.27
N GLY A 264 1.84 16.10 -3.79
CA GLY A 264 0.72 15.83 -4.68
C GLY A 264 0.89 16.35 -6.11
N ARG A 265 2.03 16.93 -6.49
CA ARG A 265 2.17 17.49 -7.86
C ARG A 265 2.45 16.45 -8.94
N TYR A 266 2.96 15.29 -8.54
CA TYR A 266 3.28 14.20 -9.45
C TYR A 266 2.66 12.89 -9.02
N TYR A 267 2.43 12.02 -10.01
CA TYR A 267 2.16 10.61 -9.82
C TYR A 267 3.13 9.82 -10.67
N ILE A 268 3.86 8.87 -10.08
CA ILE A 268 4.80 8.01 -10.80
C ILE A 268 4.28 6.59 -10.82
N THR A 269 4.34 5.94 -11.98
CA THR A 269 4.05 4.51 -12.12
C THR A 269 5.33 3.70 -12.25
N SER A 270 5.29 2.47 -11.71
CA SER A 270 6.25 1.42 -12.06
C SER A 270 5.62 0.49 -13.08
N ASP A 271 6.12 0.52 -14.30
CA ASP A 271 5.60 -0.23 -15.44
C ASP A 271 6.47 -1.48 -15.65
N VAL A 272 6.02 -2.64 -15.17
CA VAL A 272 6.80 -3.90 -15.07
C VAL A 272 7.04 -4.59 -16.41
N GLN A 273 6.40 -4.14 -17.49
CA GLN A 273 6.54 -4.67 -18.84
C GLN A 273 6.12 -6.14 -19.02
N TRP A 274 5.23 -6.66 -18.16
CA TRP A 274 4.58 -7.95 -18.38
C TRP A 274 3.64 -7.92 -19.58
N GLY A 275 3.47 -9.09 -20.21
CA GLY A 275 2.62 -9.22 -21.38
C GLY A 275 2.89 -10.48 -22.19
N ILE A 276 1.99 -10.75 -23.14
CA ILE A 276 2.02 -11.92 -24.03
C ILE A 276 3.24 -11.96 -24.98
N ASP A 277 3.95 -10.86 -25.11
CA ASP A 277 5.16 -10.67 -25.92
C ASP A 277 6.46 -10.96 -25.14
N THR A 278 6.35 -11.49 -23.92
CA THR A 278 7.48 -11.88 -23.08
C THR A 278 7.61 -13.41 -22.99
N ALA A 279 8.66 -13.91 -22.32
CA ALA A 279 8.77 -15.34 -22.03
C ALA A 279 7.71 -15.70 -20.97
N GLY A 280 6.61 -16.32 -21.42
CA GLY A 280 5.39 -16.39 -20.61
C GLY A 280 4.69 -15.04 -20.50
N PHE A 281 3.81 -14.86 -19.52
CA PHE A 281 3.20 -13.54 -19.26
C PHE A 281 4.10 -12.62 -18.41
N TYR A 282 4.89 -13.23 -17.52
CA TYR A 282 5.66 -12.54 -16.47
C TYR A 282 7.15 -12.42 -16.81
N GLY A 283 7.56 -12.47 -18.09
CA GLY A 283 8.97 -12.46 -18.48
C GLY A 283 9.72 -11.20 -17.99
N VAL A 284 11.01 -11.33 -17.70
CA VAL A 284 11.78 -10.24 -17.08
C VAL A 284 12.23 -9.24 -18.14
N ARG A 285 11.89 -7.97 -17.92
CA ARG A 285 12.29 -6.84 -18.76
C ARG A 285 12.77 -5.69 -17.89
N GLU A 286 13.50 -4.76 -18.48
CA GLU A 286 13.81 -3.49 -17.83
C GLU A 286 12.51 -2.71 -17.59
N GLY A 287 12.24 -2.33 -16.34
CA GLY A 287 11.03 -1.60 -15.97
C GLY A 287 11.09 -0.15 -16.46
N ILE A 288 9.93 0.48 -16.56
CA ILE A 288 9.81 1.88 -16.97
C ILE A 288 9.11 2.68 -15.87
N LEU A 289 9.67 3.84 -15.53
CA LEU A 289 9.07 4.77 -14.59
C LEU A 289 8.48 5.94 -15.37
N THR A 290 7.16 6.07 -15.36
CA THR A 290 6.47 7.20 -16.01
C THR A 290 6.10 8.24 -14.96
N THR A 291 6.64 9.46 -15.07
CA THR A 291 6.23 10.58 -14.21
C THR A 291 5.08 11.33 -14.86
N VAL A 292 3.98 11.49 -14.14
CA VAL A 292 2.81 12.28 -14.54
C VAL A 292 2.77 13.53 -13.68
N ARG A 293 2.82 14.71 -14.29
CA ARG A 293 2.47 15.96 -13.61
C ARG A 293 0.96 16.09 -13.61
N LEU A 294 0.41 16.30 -12.42
CA LEU A 294 -1.03 16.43 -12.25
C LEU A 294 -1.51 17.83 -12.66
N ALA A 295 -2.77 17.87 -13.08
CA ALA A 295 -3.51 19.10 -13.26
C ALA A 295 -3.61 19.88 -11.93
N ASP A 296 -3.90 21.18 -12.05
CA ASP A 296 -4.11 22.02 -10.88
C ASP A 296 -5.31 21.54 -10.05
N PHE A 297 -5.19 21.69 -8.73
CA PHE A 297 -6.27 21.34 -7.81
C PHE A 297 -7.53 22.14 -8.14
N GLY A 298 -8.66 21.46 -8.24
CA GLY A 298 -9.96 22.06 -8.58
C GLY A 298 -10.17 22.34 -10.07
N ALA A 299 -9.16 22.13 -10.93
CA ALA A 299 -9.36 22.19 -12.37
C ALA A 299 -10.35 21.12 -12.84
N MET A 300 -11.10 21.43 -13.89
CA MET A 300 -12.15 20.55 -14.44
C MET A 300 -12.13 20.54 -15.97
N GLY A 301 -12.68 19.47 -16.56
CA GLY A 301 -12.76 19.31 -18.01
C GLY A 301 -11.39 19.41 -18.68
N ASP A 302 -11.31 20.14 -19.80
CA ASP A 302 -10.07 20.30 -20.57
C ASP A 302 -8.96 21.06 -19.81
N ALA A 303 -9.33 21.89 -18.82
CA ALA A 303 -8.37 22.57 -17.96
C ALA A 303 -7.69 21.63 -16.96
N ALA A 304 -8.32 20.48 -16.63
CA ALA A 304 -7.74 19.46 -15.77
C ALA A 304 -6.74 18.57 -16.54
N ARG A 305 -5.77 19.15 -17.24
CA ARG A 305 -4.88 18.37 -18.11
C ARG A 305 -3.66 17.85 -17.34
N HIS A 306 -3.53 16.53 -17.28
CA HIS A 306 -2.33 15.83 -16.80
C HIS A 306 -1.35 15.61 -17.95
N ILE A 307 -0.05 15.75 -17.68
CA ILE A 307 1.00 15.62 -18.70
C ILE A 307 2.11 14.68 -18.21
N VAL A 308 2.85 14.08 -19.15
CA VAL A 308 4.01 13.24 -18.86
C VAL A 308 5.28 14.06 -19.10
N PRO A 309 5.86 14.72 -18.06
CA PRO A 309 7.09 15.48 -18.23
C PRO A 309 8.32 14.59 -18.42
N HIS A 310 8.30 13.34 -17.95
CA HIS A 310 9.48 12.48 -17.96
C HIS A 310 9.14 10.99 -17.95
N ILE A 311 9.96 10.21 -18.65
CA ILE A 311 10.00 8.76 -18.61
C ILE A 311 11.45 8.37 -18.31
N ALA A 312 11.64 7.50 -17.32
CA ALA A 312 12.95 6.98 -16.93
C ALA A 312 12.98 5.45 -17.04
N LEU A 313 14.18 4.90 -17.19
CA LEU A 313 14.40 3.48 -16.96
C LEU A 313 14.35 3.20 -15.45
N GLY A 314 13.63 2.15 -15.08
CA GLY A 314 13.72 1.50 -13.77
C GLY A 314 14.74 0.36 -13.80
N GLY A 315 14.81 -0.42 -12.73
CA GLY A 315 15.56 -1.67 -12.74
C GLY A 315 14.81 -2.81 -13.45
N TRP A 316 15.49 -3.95 -13.60
CA TRP A 316 14.90 -5.14 -14.23
C TRP A 316 13.80 -5.76 -13.35
N GLY A 317 12.58 -5.82 -13.88
CA GLY A 317 11.40 -6.21 -13.09
C GLY A 317 11.11 -5.22 -11.96
N ALA A 318 11.29 -3.91 -12.19
CA ALA A 318 10.94 -2.87 -11.22
C ALA A 318 9.44 -2.91 -10.89
N GLU A 319 9.12 -3.44 -9.70
CA GLU A 319 7.76 -3.74 -9.30
C GLU A 319 7.20 -2.70 -8.34
N THR A 320 7.78 -2.59 -7.14
CA THR A 320 7.30 -1.67 -6.10
C THR A 320 8.08 -0.35 -6.15
N ILE A 321 7.43 0.76 -5.81
CA ILE A 321 8.08 2.05 -5.58
C ILE A 321 7.69 2.67 -4.22
N ALA A 322 8.62 3.40 -3.62
CA ALA A 322 8.37 4.22 -2.43
C ALA A 322 9.10 5.57 -2.52
N PHE A 323 8.42 6.62 -2.04
CA PHE A 323 9.01 7.94 -1.87
C PHE A 323 9.59 8.12 -0.48
N SER A 324 10.72 8.81 -0.39
CA SER A 324 11.16 9.40 0.87
C SER A 324 10.11 10.41 1.36
N PRO A 325 9.96 10.62 2.68
CA PRO A 325 8.94 11.53 3.22
C PRO A 325 9.05 12.98 2.73
N ASP A 326 10.26 13.44 2.40
CA ASP A 326 10.53 14.76 1.82
C ASP A 326 10.24 14.85 0.31
N GLY A 327 9.90 13.73 -0.34
CA GLY A 327 9.58 13.64 -1.77
C GLY A 327 10.78 13.71 -2.70
N ARG A 328 12.00 13.77 -2.16
CA ARG A 328 13.22 13.94 -2.96
C ARG A 328 13.66 12.66 -3.63
N PHE A 329 13.54 11.52 -2.95
CA PHE A 329 14.04 10.24 -3.42
C PHE A 329 12.91 9.28 -3.71
N LEU A 330 13.05 8.54 -4.81
CA LEU A 330 12.19 7.43 -5.18
C LEU A 330 13.05 6.17 -5.23
N VAL A 331 12.63 5.12 -4.53
CA VAL A 331 13.29 3.81 -4.59
C VAL A 331 12.38 2.81 -5.27
N THR A 332 12.94 1.97 -6.14
CA THR A 332 12.25 0.82 -6.72
C THR A 332 12.80 -0.49 -6.16
N SER A 333 11.92 -1.47 -5.93
CA SER A 333 12.33 -2.87 -5.73
C SER A 333 12.24 -3.58 -7.07
N ASN A 334 13.34 -4.23 -7.45
CA ASN A 334 13.47 -4.86 -8.75
C ASN A 334 13.58 -6.37 -8.55
N LEU A 335 12.58 -7.10 -9.01
CA LEU A 335 12.50 -8.55 -8.83
C LEU A 335 13.64 -9.28 -9.56
N ARG A 336 14.11 -8.69 -10.66
CA ARG A 336 14.99 -9.31 -11.65
C ARG A 336 14.47 -10.71 -12.00
N GLY A 337 15.34 -11.70 -12.00
CA GLY A 337 15.03 -13.10 -12.25
C GLY A 337 14.86 -13.96 -11.01
N THR A 338 14.81 -13.38 -9.81
CA THR A 338 14.94 -14.17 -8.57
C THR A 338 13.77 -15.12 -8.32
N GLY A 339 12.57 -14.75 -8.79
CA GLY A 339 11.37 -15.58 -8.72
C GLY A 339 11.21 -16.57 -9.87
N LYS A 340 12.18 -16.68 -10.78
CA LYS A 340 12.12 -17.65 -11.88
C LYS A 340 12.50 -19.05 -11.40
N GLN A 341 11.92 -20.05 -12.04
CA GLN A 341 12.30 -21.45 -11.84
C GLN A 341 13.77 -21.69 -12.23
N ASP A 342 14.38 -22.69 -11.60
CA ASP A 342 15.76 -23.09 -11.92
C ASP A 342 15.87 -23.53 -13.39
N GLY A 343 16.94 -23.10 -14.06
CA GLY A 343 17.16 -23.35 -15.49
C GLY A 343 16.43 -22.39 -16.44
N SER A 344 15.59 -21.48 -15.94
CA SER A 344 15.05 -20.39 -16.75
C SER A 344 16.15 -19.48 -17.28
N ARG A 345 16.02 -19.00 -18.52
CA ARG A 345 16.95 -18.02 -19.11
C ARG A 345 16.87 -16.65 -18.46
N ASP A 346 15.72 -16.34 -17.87
CA ASP A 346 15.47 -15.08 -17.17
C ASP A 346 15.90 -15.15 -15.70
N TRP A 347 16.40 -16.29 -15.22
CA TRP A 347 16.80 -16.48 -13.84
C TRP A 347 18.01 -15.62 -13.47
N THR A 348 17.98 -15.02 -12.27
CA THR A 348 19.12 -14.29 -11.70
C THR A 348 19.27 -14.63 -10.23
N GLU A 349 20.52 -14.64 -9.75
CA GLU A 349 20.84 -14.93 -8.35
C GLU A 349 20.39 -13.82 -7.40
N HIS A 350 20.55 -12.56 -7.81
CA HIS A 350 20.24 -11.40 -7.00
C HIS A 350 19.08 -10.61 -7.60
N ALA A 351 18.30 -10.01 -6.71
CA ALA A 351 17.39 -8.92 -7.00
C ALA A 351 18.15 -7.59 -6.83
N SER A 352 17.47 -6.45 -6.90
CA SER A 352 18.11 -5.15 -6.64
C SER A 352 17.15 -4.08 -6.17
N LEU A 353 17.73 -2.97 -5.69
CA LEU A 353 17.05 -1.71 -5.43
C LEU A 353 17.64 -0.63 -6.33
N SER A 354 16.81 0.20 -6.97
CA SER A 354 17.27 1.39 -7.68
C SER A 354 16.88 2.65 -6.94
N LEU A 355 17.74 3.67 -6.97
CA LEU A 355 17.49 4.98 -6.38
C LEU A 355 17.42 6.04 -7.49
N HIS A 356 16.36 6.84 -7.47
CA HIS A 356 16.19 8.01 -8.31
C HIS A 356 15.95 9.24 -7.43
N GLU A 357 16.37 10.40 -7.92
CA GLU A 357 16.02 11.69 -7.33
C GLU A 357 15.02 12.41 -8.23
N LEU A 358 13.95 12.90 -7.62
CA LEU A 358 12.92 13.68 -8.28
C LEU A 358 13.28 15.16 -8.24
N ASP A 359 13.40 15.76 -9.43
CA ASP A 359 13.41 17.20 -9.56
C ASP A 359 12.00 17.74 -9.31
N ALA A 360 11.83 18.44 -8.19
CA ALA A 360 10.53 18.94 -7.76
C ALA A 360 9.94 19.93 -8.78
N GLU A 361 10.73 20.73 -9.48
CA GLU A 361 10.19 21.75 -10.37
C GLU A 361 9.71 21.16 -11.69
N THR A 362 10.48 20.24 -12.27
CA THR A 362 10.29 19.71 -13.62
C THR A 362 9.57 18.37 -13.65
N GLY A 363 9.71 17.55 -12.59
CA GLY A 363 9.22 16.17 -12.55
C GLY A 363 10.20 15.18 -13.17
N ARG A 364 11.46 15.57 -13.38
CA ARG A 364 12.48 14.69 -13.94
C ARG A 364 13.00 13.72 -12.87
N LEU A 365 13.09 12.44 -13.21
CA LEU A 365 13.74 11.42 -12.38
C LEU A 365 15.18 11.21 -12.83
N SER A 366 16.14 11.48 -11.95
CA SER A 366 17.57 11.28 -12.20
C SER A 366 18.07 10.03 -11.48
N PRO A 367 18.66 9.03 -12.17
CA PRO A 367 19.12 7.81 -11.53
C PRO A 367 20.43 8.05 -10.74
N HIS A 368 20.49 7.53 -9.52
CA HIS A 368 21.69 7.55 -8.68
C HIS A 368 22.44 6.22 -8.69
N GLY A 369 21.74 5.10 -8.77
CA GLY A 369 22.37 3.80 -8.84
C GLY A 369 21.38 2.65 -8.70
N GLU A 370 21.91 1.44 -8.79
CA GLU A 370 21.21 0.20 -8.52
C GLU A 370 22.13 -0.71 -7.68
N TRP A 371 21.60 -1.26 -6.58
CA TRP A 371 22.36 -2.07 -5.64
C TRP A 371 21.80 -3.49 -5.59
N PRO A 372 22.66 -4.53 -5.69
CA PRO A 372 22.21 -5.90 -5.61
C PRO A 372 21.71 -6.24 -4.20
N LEU A 373 20.73 -7.14 -4.15
CA LEU A 373 20.12 -7.65 -2.93
C LEU A 373 19.96 -9.18 -3.05
N ALA A 374 20.31 -9.91 -1.99
CA ALA A 374 20.34 -11.36 -1.99
C ALA A 374 18.97 -12.02 -1.80
N GLY A 375 17.99 -11.29 -1.28
CA GLY A 375 16.61 -11.75 -1.12
C GLY A 375 15.93 -12.09 -2.45
N VAL A 376 15.01 -13.05 -2.41
CA VAL A 376 14.18 -13.43 -3.55
C VAL A 376 12.88 -12.65 -3.51
N LEU A 377 12.43 -12.14 -4.66
CA LEU A 377 11.24 -11.30 -4.83
C LEU A 377 11.13 -10.22 -3.74
N PRO A 378 12.00 -9.18 -3.77
CA PRO A 378 11.83 -8.05 -2.88
C PRO A 378 10.57 -7.28 -3.26
N GLN A 379 9.61 -7.24 -2.34
CA GLN A 379 8.31 -6.63 -2.52
C GLN A 379 7.94 -5.84 -1.27
N GLY A 380 7.18 -4.77 -1.45
CA GLY A 380 6.88 -3.87 -0.35
C GLY A 380 8.09 -3.00 0.01
N LEU A 381 7.87 -1.70 0.01
CA LEU A 381 8.88 -0.71 0.36
C LEU A 381 8.24 0.35 1.24
N ALA A 382 8.91 0.74 2.31
CA ALA A 382 8.51 1.88 3.12
C ALA A 382 9.73 2.60 3.69
N PHE A 383 9.71 3.93 3.63
CA PHE A 383 10.65 4.73 4.40
C PHE A 383 10.17 4.87 5.84
N ASP A 384 11.10 5.02 6.77
CA ASP A 384 10.78 5.54 8.09
C ASP A 384 10.36 7.02 8.00
N ARG A 385 9.79 7.57 9.09
CA ARG A 385 9.34 8.97 9.12
C ARG A 385 10.47 9.97 8.86
N THR A 386 11.71 9.62 9.20
CA THR A 386 12.86 10.52 9.00
C THR A 386 13.38 10.50 7.56
N GLY A 387 13.07 9.46 6.79
CA GLY A 387 13.58 9.26 5.44
C GLY A 387 14.99 8.70 5.40
N HIS A 388 15.63 8.40 6.55
CA HIS A 388 16.98 7.87 6.61
C HIS A 388 17.05 6.36 6.44
N SER A 389 15.97 5.64 6.79
CA SER A 389 15.89 4.20 6.69
C SER A 389 14.83 3.78 5.69
N LEU A 390 15.16 2.78 4.89
CA LEU A 390 14.26 2.10 3.98
C LEU A 390 14.07 0.66 4.46
N PHE A 391 12.82 0.28 4.65
CA PHE A 391 12.39 -1.09 4.93
C PHE A 391 12.05 -1.79 3.62
N VAL A 392 12.67 -2.95 3.41
CA VAL A 392 12.54 -3.73 2.18
C VAL A 392 12.01 -5.11 2.53
N GLY A 393 10.86 -5.47 1.99
CA GLY A 393 10.27 -6.79 2.22
C GLY A 393 10.92 -7.83 1.34
N ILE A 394 11.23 -8.97 1.93
CA ILE A 394 11.91 -10.09 1.29
C ILE A 394 11.01 -11.31 1.40
N ASN A 395 10.47 -11.77 0.27
CA ASN A 395 9.61 -12.95 0.25
C ASN A 395 10.30 -14.14 0.92
N ARG A 396 11.54 -14.42 0.52
CA ARG A 396 12.40 -15.42 1.16
C ARG A 396 13.88 -15.27 0.81
N TYR A 397 14.73 -15.98 1.53
CA TYR A 397 16.13 -16.22 1.14
C TYR A 397 16.32 -17.60 0.51
N ARG A 398 17.23 -17.67 -0.47
CA ARG A 398 17.62 -18.94 -1.10
C ARG A 398 18.67 -19.63 -0.23
N ASN A 399 18.58 -20.95 -0.08
CA ASN A 399 19.54 -21.79 0.67
C ASN A 399 19.77 -21.34 2.12
N ASP A 400 18.74 -20.77 2.75
CA ASP A 400 18.78 -20.34 4.15
C ASP A 400 17.92 -21.29 4.99
N GLU A 401 18.50 -21.88 6.02
CA GLU A 401 17.84 -22.83 6.92
C GLU A 401 17.18 -22.15 8.13
N ALA A 402 17.12 -20.81 8.17
CA ALA A 402 16.50 -20.14 9.31
C ALA A 402 15.01 -20.53 9.46
N PRO A 403 14.48 -20.60 10.70
CA PRO A 403 13.10 -21.03 10.95
C PRO A 403 12.01 -20.21 10.24
N LEU A 404 12.33 -18.95 9.94
CA LEU A 404 11.46 -18.00 9.26
C LEU A 404 12.09 -17.63 7.92
N GLY A 405 11.39 -17.93 6.83
CA GLY A 405 11.93 -17.83 5.47
C GLY A 405 12.06 -16.41 4.93
N GLY A 406 11.14 -15.52 5.29
CA GLY A 406 11.08 -14.13 4.84
C GLY A 406 11.76 -13.15 5.80
N ALA A 407 11.80 -11.88 5.41
CA ALA A 407 12.30 -10.81 6.27
C ALA A 407 11.87 -9.41 5.85
N VAL A 408 12.08 -8.45 6.76
CA VAL A 408 12.31 -7.05 6.41
C VAL A 408 13.80 -6.75 6.54
N GLU A 409 14.44 -6.33 5.45
CA GLU A 409 15.78 -5.75 5.48
C GLU A 409 15.74 -4.26 5.75
N ILE A 410 16.72 -3.76 6.50
CA ILE A 410 16.87 -2.33 6.77
C ILE A 410 18.05 -1.79 5.96
N TRP A 411 17.75 -0.83 5.09
CA TRP A 411 18.70 -0.10 4.28
C TRP A 411 18.77 1.35 4.75
N ARG A 412 19.92 2.00 4.56
CA ARG A 412 20.09 3.44 4.80
C ARG A 412 20.26 4.16 3.49
N ILE A 413 19.69 5.36 3.41
CA ILE A 413 20.06 6.31 2.38
C ILE A 413 21.18 7.20 2.90
N THR A 414 22.28 7.30 2.15
CA THR A 414 23.36 8.24 2.43
C THR A 414 23.27 9.39 1.44
N THR A 415 23.35 10.62 1.94
CA THR A 415 23.26 11.85 1.12
C THR A 415 24.55 12.67 1.15
N GLU A 416 25.53 12.25 1.96
CA GLU A 416 26.89 12.80 1.92
C GLU A 416 27.57 12.39 0.60
N GLY A 417 27.79 13.36 -0.28
CA GLY A 417 28.32 13.12 -1.63
C GLY A 417 27.23 12.72 -2.61
N ARG A 418 27.45 11.65 -3.39
CA ARG A 418 26.44 11.12 -4.31
C ARG A 418 25.43 10.28 -3.53
N PRO A 419 24.13 10.56 -3.60
CA PRO A 419 23.11 9.76 -2.94
C PRO A 419 23.24 8.27 -3.25
N ALA A 420 23.16 7.44 -2.21
CA ALA A 420 23.32 5.99 -2.34
C ALA A 420 22.48 5.21 -1.32
N LEU A 421 22.18 3.95 -1.63
CA LEU A 421 21.61 2.99 -0.70
C LEU A 421 22.72 2.12 -0.10
N ALA A 422 22.68 1.91 1.21
CA ALA A 422 23.64 1.08 1.94
C ALA A 422 22.90 0.07 2.83
N PRO A 423 23.19 -1.25 2.73
CA PRO A 423 22.59 -2.24 3.61
C PRO A 423 23.14 -2.09 5.03
N THR A 424 22.29 -2.25 6.06
CA THR A 424 22.75 -2.15 7.46
C THR A 424 23.21 -3.48 8.05
N SER A 425 23.19 -4.57 7.27
CA SER A 425 23.28 -5.98 7.70
C SER A 425 22.16 -6.44 8.65
N ASP A 426 21.25 -5.55 9.01
CA ASP A 426 20.15 -5.84 9.91
C ASP A 426 18.92 -6.32 9.15
N ARG A 427 18.35 -7.43 9.63
CA ARG A 427 17.17 -8.08 9.05
C ARG A 427 16.26 -8.62 10.15
N ILE A 428 14.97 -8.38 9.99
CA ILE A 428 13.93 -8.83 10.91
C ILE A 428 13.23 -10.00 10.25
N ARG A 429 13.46 -11.22 10.75
CA ARG A 429 12.91 -12.45 10.15
C ARG A 429 11.41 -12.54 10.39
N LEU A 430 10.70 -12.93 9.34
CA LEU A 430 9.24 -13.09 9.30
C LEU A 430 8.89 -14.38 8.52
N PRO A 431 7.65 -14.88 8.58
CA PRO A 431 7.21 -15.95 7.70
C PRO A 431 7.49 -15.62 6.24
N ALA A 432 7.68 -16.65 5.41
CA ALA A 432 7.88 -16.47 3.99
C ALA A 432 6.69 -15.73 3.34
N GLY A 433 6.90 -15.19 2.15
CA GLY A 433 5.85 -14.47 1.44
C GLY A 433 5.64 -13.03 1.91
N VAL A 434 6.65 -12.40 2.51
CA VAL A 434 6.62 -10.96 2.77
C VAL A 434 6.41 -10.22 1.45
N HIS A 435 5.34 -9.43 1.34
CA HIS A 435 5.01 -8.73 0.10
C HIS A 435 4.47 -7.30 0.29
N THR A 436 3.74 -6.99 1.35
CA THR A 436 3.24 -5.62 1.60
C THR A 436 3.87 -5.04 2.86
N ILE A 437 4.37 -3.80 2.79
CA ILE A 437 4.95 -3.07 3.93
C ILE A 437 4.33 -1.68 4.03
N VAL A 438 3.93 -1.30 5.24
CA VAL A 438 3.56 0.08 5.60
C VAL A 438 4.35 0.49 6.84
N ALA A 439 5.00 1.66 6.78
CA ALA A 439 5.62 2.27 7.95
C ALA A 439 4.73 3.40 8.48
N ARG A 440 4.59 3.45 9.81
CA ARG A 440 4.07 4.61 10.52
C ARG A 440 5.13 5.12 11.46
#